data_AF-A0AA86JIG2-F1
#
_entry.id   AF-A0AA86JIG2-F1
#
_cell.length_a   1.000
_cell.length_b   1.000
_cell.length_c   1.000
_cell.angle_alpha   90.00
_cell.angle_beta   90.00
_cell.angle_gamma   90.00
#
_symmetry.space_group_name_H-M   'P 1'
#
loop_
_entity.id
_entity.type
_entity.pdbx_description
1 polymer ?
#
loop_
_entity_poly.entity_id
_entity_poly.type
_entity_poly.pdbx_seq_one_letter_code
_entity_poly.pdbx_strand_id
1 'polypeptide(L)'
;MAAGRSIHQPVARGECCDCHDPHGSSFPKLLRNAYPEALYLSYEQNDFALCFTCHSRQMADDRRTDTLTGFRNGDYNLHYLHINKPDKGRSCKTCHDAHAAPQQRLVKERIPGFGSWDIPIRYTKTDTGGTCVVGCHKPKSYDRLRAVSNP
;
A
#
# COMPACT_ATOMS: atom_id res chain seq x y z
N MET A 1 -19.93 0.08 9.26
CA MET A 1 -18.58 0.26 9.85
C MET A 1 -17.62 -0.65 9.10
N ALA A 2 -16.47 -0.14 8.65
CA ALA A 2 -15.47 -0.97 7.97
C ALA A 2 -14.96 -2.06 8.95
N ALA A 3 -15.21 -3.33 8.62
CA ALA A 3 -14.82 -4.47 9.46
C ALA A 3 -13.56 -5.12 8.89
N GLY A 4 -12.59 -5.39 9.75
CA GLY A 4 -11.32 -6.02 9.35
C GLY A 4 -10.36 -6.15 10.53
N ARG A 5 -9.33 -6.98 10.38
CA ARG A 5 -8.27 -7.15 11.39
C ARG A 5 -7.44 -5.87 11.55
N SER A 6 -7.40 -5.03 10.53
CA SER A 6 -6.72 -3.73 10.53
C SER A 6 -7.69 -2.68 9.99
N ILE A 7 -7.98 -1.67 10.79
CA ILE A 7 -8.80 -0.51 10.40
C ILE A 7 -7.88 0.70 10.29
N HIS A 8 -8.03 1.49 9.24
CA HIS A 8 -7.23 2.69 9.04
C HIS A 8 -7.66 3.75 10.08
N GLN A 9 -6.69 4.42 10.70
CA GLN A 9 -6.98 5.27 11.88
C GLN A 9 -8.01 6.37 11.61
N PRO A 10 -7.96 7.11 10.47
CA PRO A 10 -9.00 8.10 10.17
C PRO A 10 -10.41 7.49 10.13
N VAL A 11 -10.55 6.29 9.58
CA VAL A 11 -11.84 5.58 9.54
C VAL A 11 -12.28 5.14 10.93
N ALA A 12 -11.36 4.60 11.74
CA ALA A 12 -11.67 4.18 13.10
C ALA A 12 -12.14 5.37 13.98
N ARG A 13 -11.66 6.58 13.69
CA ARG A 13 -12.04 7.82 14.38
C ARG A 13 -13.26 8.52 13.78
N GLY A 14 -13.81 8.02 12.68
CA GLY A 14 -14.95 8.65 11.99
C GLY A 14 -14.59 9.92 11.22
N GLU A 15 -13.31 10.13 10.91
CA GLU A 15 -12.78 11.29 10.20
C GLU A 15 -12.94 11.14 8.67
N CYS A 16 -14.15 10.79 8.23
CA CYS A 16 -14.45 10.52 6.82
C CYS A 16 -14.09 11.72 5.92
N CYS A 17 -14.27 12.93 6.44
CA CYS A 17 -14.06 14.18 5.74
C CYS A 17 -12.58 14.55 5.54
N ASP A 18 -11.64 13.81 6.13
CA ASP A 18 -10.20 14.02 5.90
C ASP A 18 -9.79 13.50 4.52
N CYS A 19 -10.48 12.48 4.02
CA CYS A 19 -10.25 11.93 2.68
C CYS A 19 -11.37 12.26 1.70
N HIS A 20 -12.61 12.43 2.17
CA HIS A 20 -13.76 12.76 1.34
C HIS A 20 -14.21 14.21 1.48
N ASP A 21 -14.69 14.82 0.41
CA ASP A 21 -15.39 16.09 0.39
C ASP A 21 -16.78 15.88 -0.23
N PRO A 22 -17.82 15.66 0.61
CA PRO A 22 -19.14 15.23 0.15
C PRO A 22 -19.88 16.27 -0.71
N HIS A 23 -19.41 17.52 -0.76
CA HIS A 23 -20.12 18.61 -1.45
C HIS A 23 -19.27 19.36 -2.49
N GLY A 24 -17.97 19.08 -2.62
CA GLY A 24 -17.07 19.93 -3.42
C GLY A 24 -16.00 19.23 -4.23
N SER A 25 -15.94 17.90 -4.22
CA SER A 25 -14.85 17.18 -4.89
C SER A 25 -15.07 17.02 -6.40
N SER A 26 -14.02 17.35 -7.16
CA SER A 26 -13.88 17.01 -8.58
C SER A 26 -13.26 15.63 -8.83
N PHE A 27 -12.83 14.92 -7.78
CA PHE A 27 -12.22 13.60 -7.86
C PHE A 27 -13.28 12.50 -7.68
N PRO A 28 -13.08 11.32 -8.31
CA PRO A 28 -13.98 10.19 -8.13
C PRO A 28 -14.21 9.84 -6.66
N LYS A 29 -15.41 9.36 -6.33
CA LYS A 29 -15.81 8.97 -4.95
C LYS A 29 -15.72 10.13 -3.95
N LEU A 30 -15.86 11.35 -4.44
CA LEU A 30 -15.83 12.56 -3.64
C LEU A 30 -14.51 12.71 -2.86
N LEU A 31 -13.37 12.31 -3.43
CA LEU A 31 -12.08 12.37 -2.73
C LEU A 31 -11.50 13.79 -2.70
N ARG A 32 -10.76 14.18 -1.66
CA ARG A 32 -10.17 15.52 -1.58
C ARG A 32 -9.02 15.76 -2.56
N ASN A 33 -8.36 14.68 -2.99
CA ASN A 33 -7.16 14.71 -3.81
C ASN A 33 -7.11 13.49 -4.73
N ALA A 34 -6.15 13.48 -5.65
CA ALA A 34 -5.92 12.37 -6.56
C ALA A 34 -5.64 11.05 -5.82
N TYR A 35 -6.26 10.00 -6.33
CA TYR A 35 -6.11 8.62 -5.88
C TYR A 35 -6.22 7.72 -7.12
N PRO A 36 -5.18 6.94 -7.46
CA PRO A 36 -5.13 6.29 -8.75
C PRO A 36 -6.05 5.06 -8.75
N GLU A 37 -6.93 4.96 -9.75
CA GLU A 37 -7.80 3.79 -9.92
C GLU A 37 -7.10 2.62 -10.62
N ALA A 38 -6.03 2.89 -11.35
CA ALA A 38 -5.30 1.85 -12.06
C ALA A 38 -4.53 0.94 -11.09
N LEU A 39 -4.40 -0.33 -11.50
CA LEU A 39 -3.57 -1.31 -10.79
C LEU A 39 -2.08 -1.07 -11.05
N TYR A 40 -1.75 -0.77 -12.30
CA TYR A 40 -0.41 -0.40 -12.74
C TYR A 40 -0.42 1.03 -13.28
N LEU A 41 0.63 1.76 -12.95
CA LEU A 41 0.90 3.11 -13.44
C LEU A 41 2.39 3.39 -13.35
N SER A 42 2.86 4.31 -14.17
CA SER A 42 4.15 4.98 -13.95
C SER A 42 4.08 5.73 -12.63
N TYR A 43 5.17 5.74 -11.87
CA TYR A 43 5.16 6.44 -10.60
C TYR A 43 5.24 7.96 -10.78
N GLU A 44 4.13 8.63 -10.50
CA GLU A 44 4.06 10.08 -10.38
C GLU A 44 3.50 10.45 -9.00
N GLN A 45 4.18 11.33 -8.27
CA GLN A 45 3.81 11.64 -6.89
C GLN A 45 2.39 12.21 -6.77
N ASN A 46 1.97 13.00 -7.77
CA ASN A 46 0.67 13.63 -7.80
C ASN A 46 -0.48 12.62 -7.89
N ASP A 47 -0.26 11.43 -8.48
CA ASP A 47 -1.30 10.40 -8.56
C ASP A 47 -1.69 9.86 -7.18
N PHE A 48 -0.80 10.00 -6.19
CA PHE A 48 -0.98 9.54 -4.81
C PHE A 48 -1.23 10.67 -3.81
N ALA A 49 -1.54 11.87 -4.29
CA ALA A 49 -1.65 13.07 -3.47
C ALA A 49 -2.57 12.89 -2.25
N LEU A 50 -3.66 12.12 -2.37
CA LEU A 50 -4.54 11.82 -1.24
C LEU A 50 -3.84 11.09 -0.10
N CYS A 51 -2.97 10.14 -0.41
CA CYS A 51 -2.23 9.37 0.61
C CYS A 51 -1.20 10.28 1.31
N PHE A 52 -0.59 11.18 0.55
CA PHE A 52 0.51 12.03 1.02
C PHE A 52 0.05 13.26 1.81
N THR A 53 -1.26 13.44 2.02
CA THR A 53 -1.76 14.43 2.98
C THR A 53 -1.34 14.10 4.42
N CYS A 54 -1.12 12.81 4.72
CA CYS A 54 -0.70 12.35 6.05
C CYS A 54 0.52 11.43 6.03
N HIS A 55 0.74 10.66 4.95
CA HIS A 55 1.89 9.77 4.85
C HIS A 55 3.07 10.45 4.14
N SER A 56 4.29 10.27 4.64
CA SER A 56 5.47 10.84 3.97
C SER A 56 5.69 10.20 2.61
N ARG A 57 5.76 11.01 1.54
CA ARG A 57 6.13 10.57 0.19
C ARG A 57 7.47 9.85 0.10
N GLN A 58 8.38 10.14 1.03
CA GLN A 58 9.71 9.53 1.09
C GLN A 58 9.65 8.01 1.23
N MET A 59 8.54 7.44 1.75
CA MET A 59 8.37 5.99 1.77
C MET A 59 8.29 5.37 0.37
N ALA A 60 7.94 6.13 -0.67
CA ALA A 60 7.91 5.68 -2.06
C ALA A 60 9.09 6.23 -2.89
N ASP A 61 9.61 7.41 -2.53
CA ASP A 61 10.72 8.06 -3.23
C ASP A 61 12.09 7.47 -2.86
N ASP A 62 12.32 7.16 -1.57
CA ASP A 62 13.64 6.81 -1.09
C ASP A 62 13.94 5.33 -1.33
N ARG A 63 14.98 5.06 -2.12
CA ARG A 63 15.44 3.69 -2.40
C ARG A 63 15.93 2.96 -1.15
N ARG A 64 16.43 3.69 -0.15
CA ARG A 64 16.99 3.16 1.09
C ARG A 64 16.45 3.94 2.29
N THR A 65 16.15 3.25 3.38
CA THR A 65 15.73 3.86 4.64
C THR A 65 15.86 2.87 5.78
N ASP A 66 16.11 3.37 7.00
CA ASP A 66 16.09 2.61 8.25
C ASP A 66 14.87 2.93 9.13
N THR A 67 14.19 4.04 8.87
CA THR A 67 13.23 4.68 9.79
C THR A 67 11.85 4.90 9.17
N LEU A 68 11.75 5.16 7.87
CA LEU A 68 10.51 5.61 7.23
C LEU A 68 9.44 4.52 7.08
N THR A 69 9.84 3.25 7.01
CA THR A 69 8.90 2.14 6.81
C THR A 69 9.38 0.84 7.45
N GLY A 70 8.41 0.06 7.93
CA GLY A 70 8.63 -1.31 8.36
C GLY A 70 8.73 -2.32 7.21
N PHE A 71 8.34 -1.95 5.98
CA PHE A 71 8.40 -2.79 4.78
C PHE A 71 9.72 -2.56 4.03
N ARG A 72 10.79 -3.09 4.61
CA ARG A 72 12.17 -2.98 4.09
C ARG A 72 12.98 -4.22 4.42
N ASN A 73 13.88 -4.63 3.53
CA ASN A 73 14.80 -5.75 3.74
C ASN A 73 16.21 -5.23 4.00
N GLY A 74 16.70 -5.32 5.24
CA GLY A 74 17.76 -4.44 5.69
C GLY A 74 17.33 -2.99 5.51
N ASP A 75 18.18 -2.15 4.94
CA ASP A 75 17.88 -0.76 4.58
C ASP A 75 17.09 -0.64 3.25
N TYR A 76 16.90 -1.72 2.50
CA TYR A 76 16.28 -1.64 1.18
C TYR A 76 14.77 -1.47 1.27
N ASN A 77 14.29 -0.30 0.86
CA ASN A 77 12.88 0.05 0.91
C ASN A 77 12.06 -0.75 -0.13
N LEU A 78 11.15 -1.60 0.35
CA LEU A 78 10.34 -2.43 -0.53
C LEU A 78 9.12 -1.69 -1.07
N HIS A 79 8.67 -0.58 -0.48
CA HIS A 79 7.68 0.28 -1.13
C HIS A 79 8.26 0.90 -2.41
N TYR A 80 9.46 1.47 -2.34
CA TYR A 80 10.18 1.99 -3.52
C TYR A 80 10.26 0.92 -4.62
N LEU A 81 10.66 -0.31 -4.30
CA LEU A 81 10.77 -1.39 -5.28
C LEU A 81 9.46 -1.67 -6.06
N HIS A 82 8.31 -1.56 -5.39
CA HIS A 82 7.01 -1.92 -5.97
C HIS A 82 6.29 -0.74 -6.61
N ILE A 83 6.42 0.45 -6.03
CA ILE A 83 5.71 1.65 -6.45
C ILE A 83 6.51 2.38 -7.52
N ASN A 84 7.81 2.58 -7.30
CA ASN A 84 8.70 3.36 -8.16
C ASN A 84 9.20 2.52 -9.36
N LYS A 85 8.31 2.25 -10.32
CA LYS A 85 8.63 1.58 -11.59
C LYS A 85 8.08 2.38 -12.77
N PRO A 86 8.80 2.43 -13.91
CA PRO A 86 8.38 3.21 -15.07
C PRO A 86 7.09 2.69 -15.72
N ASP A 87 6.90 1.36 -15.85
CA ASP A 87 5.73 0.84 -16.58
C ASP A 87 4.70 0.12 -15.70
N LYS A 88 5.16 -0.49 -14.61
CA LYS A 88 4.36 -1.36 -13.73
C LYS A 88 4.55 -1.02 -12.26
N GLY A 89 4.54 0.28 -11.95
CA GLY A 89 4.45 0.77 -10.58
C GLY A 89 3.10 0.35 -9.99
N ARG A 90 3.10 -0.16 -8.77
CA ARG A 90 1.87 -0.60 -8.10
C ARG A 90 1.31 0.58 -7.34
N SER A 91 0.01 0.83 -7.48
CA SER A 91 -0.65 1.79 -6.61
C SER A 91 -0.69 1.28 -5.16
N CYS A 92 -0.70 2.18 -4.16
CA CYS A 92 -0.83 1.78 -2.75
C CYS A 92 -2.06 0.88 -2.53
N LYS A 93 -3.16 1.18 -3.23
CA LYS A 93 -4.43 0.44 -3.16
C LYS A 93 -4.39 -0.97 -3.74
N THR A 94 -3.33 -1.30 -4.47
CA THR A 94 -3.09 -2.64 -5.00
C THR A 94 -2.98 -3.63 -3.86
N CYS A 95 -2.18 -3.29 -2.85
CA CYS A 95 -1.96 -4.13 -1.67
C CYS A 95 -2.81 -3.70 -0.48
N HIS A 96 -3.07 -2.40 -0.34
CA HIS A 96 -3.74 -1.84 0.83
C HIS A 96 -5.21 -1.49 0.57
N ASP A 97 -6.07 -1.67 1.58
CA ASP A 97 -7.39 -1.05 1.61
C ASP A 97 -7.32 0.21 2.49
N ALA A 98 -7.70 1.36 1.94
CA ALA A 98 -7.61 2.64 2.64
C ALA A 98 -8.61 2.76 3.82
N HIS A 99 -9.61 1.90 3.89
CA HIS A 99 -10.57 1.88 5.00
C HIS A 99 -10.24 0.78 6.01
N ALA A 100 -10.29 -0.47 5.59
CA ALA A 100 -10.02 -1.61 6.45
C ALA A 100 -9.67 -2.84 5.63
N ALA A 101 -8.81 -3.68 6.19
CA ALA A 101 -8.41 -4.93 5.56
C ALA A 101 -8.41 -6.10 6.55
N PRO A 102 -8.58 -7.33 6.05
CA PRO A 102 -8.59 -8.54 6.88
C PRO A 102 -7.19 -8.95 7.39
N GLN A 103 -6.11 -8.43 6.80
CA GLN A 103 -4.74 -8.67 7.28
C GLN A 103 -4.15 -7.44 7.95
N GLN A 104 -3.06 -7.65 8.71
CA GLN A 104 -2.35 -6.56 9.38
C GLN A 104 -1.81 -5.54 8.37
N ARG A 105 -1.61 -4.29 8.81
CA ARG A 105 -1.08 -3.19 7.98
C ARG A 105 -1.96 -2.90 6.77
N LEU A 106 -3.28 -3.03 6.93
CA LEU A 106 -4.27 -2.79 5.88
C LEU A 106 -4.08 -3.64 4.63
N VAL A 107 -3.40 -4.79 4.71
CA VAL A 107 -3.16 -5.64 3.54
C VAL A 107 -4.43 -6.41 3.17
N LYS A 108 -4.82 -6.32 1.89
CA LYS A 108 -5.96 -7.04 1.32
C LYS A 108 -5.66 -8.53 1.21
N GLU A 109 -6.67 -9.38 1.28
CA GLU A 109 -6.52 -10.83 0.99
C GLU A 109 -6.51 -11.15 -0.51
N ARG A 110 -7.02 -10.22 -1.32
CA ARG A 110 -7.09 -10.37 -2.77
C ARG A 110 -7.05 -9.03 -3.48
N ILE A 111 -6.42 -9.02 -4.64
CA ILE A 111 -6.41 -7.89 -5.58
C ILE A 111 -7.51 -8.15 -6.62
N PRO A 112 -8.61 -7.40 -6.61
CA PRO A 112 -9.63 -7.52 -7.64
C PRO A 112 -9.18 -6.85 -8.94
N GLY A 113 -9.77 -7.29 -10.06
CA GLY A 113 -9.64 -6.60 -11.35
C GLY A 113 -8.53 -7.11 -12.26
N PHE A 114 -8.13 -8.39 -12.13
CA PHE A 114 -7.24 -9.07 -13.07
C PHE A 114 -8.06 -9.93 -14.05
N GLY A 115 -8.88 -9.28 -14.87
CA GLY A 115 -9.89 -9.95 -15.71
C GLY A 115 -10.96 -10.59 -14.83
N SER A 116 -11.21 -11.89 -15.01
CA SER A 116 -12.14 -12.68 -14.18
C SER A 116 -11.49 -13.27 -12.91
N TRP A 117 -10.20 -13.04 -12.68
CA TRP A 117 -9.46 -13.63 -11.57
C TRP A 117 -8.99 -12.59 -10.55
N ASP A 118 -9.20 -12.91 -9.28
CA ASP A 118 -8.67 -12.15 -8.14
C ASP A 118 -7.31 -12.72 -7.72
N ILE A 119 -6.29 -11.88 -7.66
CA ILE A 119 -4.95 -12.32 -7.24
C ILE A 119 -4.91 -12.46 -5.72
N PRO A 120 -4.64 -13.64 -5.14
CA PRO A 120 -4.53 -13.78 -3.70
C PRO A 120 -3.27 -13.08 -3.17
N ILE A 121 -3.41 -12.47 -2.00
CA ILE A 121 -2.28 -11.95 -1.20
C ILE A 121 -2.38 -12.54 0.19
N ARG A 122 -1.27 -13.09 0.68
CA ARG A 122 -1.09 -13.47 2.08
C ARG A 122 0.15 -12.81 2.63
N TYR A 123 -0.05 -12.01 3.68
CA TYR A 123 1.01 -11.37 4.46
C TYR A 123 1.10 -12.02 5.84
N THR A 124 2.28 -12.59 6.12
CA THR A 124 2.63 -13.12 7.44
C THR A 124 3.66 -12.20 8.06
N LYS A 125 3.25 -11.45 9.10
CA LYS A 125 4.15 -10.56 9.84
C LYS A 125 5.07 -11.37 10.76
N THR A 126 6.32 -10.94 10.88
CA THR A 126 7.22 -11.29 12.00
C THR A 126 7.56 -10.03 12.80
N ASP A 127 8.27 -10.16 13.92
CA ASP A 127 8.64 -9.01 14.75
C ASP A 127 9.50 -8.01 13.98
N THR A 128 10.47 -8.53 13.22
CA THR A 128 11.48 -7.78 12.48
C THR A 128 11.19 -7.68 10.99
N GLY A 129 10.12 -8.30 10.49
CA GLY A 129 9.91 -8.41 9.06
C GLY A 129 8.57 -9.00 8.65
N GLY A 130 8.60 -9.85 7.62
CA GLY A 130 7.45 -10.61 7.18
C GLY A 130 7.67 -11.34 5.87
N THR A 131 6.66 -12.11 5.48
CA THR A 131 6.62 -12.88 4.23
C THR A 131 5.37 -12.52 3.43
N CYS A 132 5.55 -12.29 2.13
CA CYS A 132 4.47 -12.06 1.20
C CYS A 132 4.37 -13.23 0.21
N VAL A 133 3.19 -13.85 0.15
CA VAL A 133 2.80 -14.81 -0.88
C VAL A 133 1.76 -14.14 -1.75
N VAL A 134 2.05 -13.99 -3.04
CA VAL A 134 1.22 -13.28 -4.02
C VAL A 134 1.25 -13.99 -5.36
N GLY A 135 0.29 -13.71 -6.24
CA GLY A 135 0.34 -14.20 -7.63
C GLY A 135 1.36 -13.51 -8.54
N CYS A 136 2.00 -12.43 -8.07
CA CYS A 136 2.91 -11.60 -8.87
C CYS A 136 4.38 -12.10 -8.89
N HIS A 137 4.83 -12.78 -7.84
CA HIS A 137 6.18 -13.34 -7.71
C HIS A 137 6.16 -14.51 -6.72
N LYS A 138 7.17 -15.40 -6.78
CA LYS A 138 7.36 -16.46 -5.77
C LYS A 138 7.36 -15.87 -4.35
N PRO A 139 6.98 -16.63 -3.32
CA PRO A 139 7.05 -16.16 -1.93
C PRO A 139 8.37 -15.47 -1.62
N LYS A 140 8.31 -14.26 -1.06
CA LYS A 140 9.49 -13.52 -0.64
C LYS A 140 9.36 -13.07 0.81
N SER A 141 10.45 -13.15 1.54
CA SER A 141 10.57 -12.71 2.92
C SER A 141 11.48 -11.50 3.01
N TYR A 142 11.28 -10.71 4.04
CA TYR A 142 12.15 -9.59 4.38
C TYR A 142 12.35 -9.52 5.88
N ASP A 143 13.49 -8.96 6.28
CA ASP A 143 13.81 -8.70 7.68
C ASP A 143 14.63 -7.41 7.77
N ARG A 144 14.28 -6.56 8.73
CA ARG A 144 14.86 -5.23 8.91
C ARG A 144 16.21 -5.24 9.62
N LEU A 145 16.50 -6.29 10.39
CA LEU A 145 17.74 -6.44 11.17
C LEU A 145 18.73 -7.38 10.48
N ARG A 146 18.24 -8.44 9.83
CA ARG A 146 19.06 -9.45 9.13
C ARG A 146 18.52 -9.67 7.72
N ALA A 147 18.95 -8.83 6.79
CA ALA A 147 18.44 -8.84 5.42
C ALA A 147 18.41 -10.25 4.80
N VAL A 148 17.28 -10.59 4.21
CA VAL A 148 17.01 -11.91 3.63
C VAL A 148 17.44 -11.94 2.17
N SER A 149 18.23 -12.95 1.79
CA SER A 149 18.44 -13.26 0.38
C SER A 149 17.25 -14.07 -0.14
N ASN A 150 16.56 -13.54 -1.13
CA ASN A 150 15.44 -14.22 -1.77
C ASN A 150 15.90 -14.86 -3.08
N PRO A 151 15.46 -16.09 -3.39
CA PRO A 151 15.75 -16.74 -4.67
C PRO A 151 15.00 -16.07 -5.83
#